data_AF-A0A936TDB6-F1
#
_entry.id   AF-A0A936TDB6-F1
#
_cell.length_a   1.000
_cell.length_b   1.000
_cell.length_c   1.000
_cell.angle_alpha   90.00
_cell.angle_beta   90.00
_cell.angle_gamma   90.00
#
_symmetry.space_group_name_H-M   'P 1'
#
loop_
_entity.id
_entity.type
_entity.pdbx_description
1 polymer ?
#
loop_
_entity_poly.entity_id
_entity_poly.type
_entity_poly.pdbx_seq_one_letter_code
_entity_poly.pdbx_strand_id
1 'polypeptide(L)'
;MFRTDPGTKLAAAVLGTGVAYEVDHVDAEGGVAWSVVVKTKPAKVPHGRRSDPRRGSAPVPVGDRGKHRYVAITADEISDRRFHVLEPE
;
A
#
# COMPACT_ATOMS: atom_id res chain seq x y z
N MET A 1 2.40 -5.56 2.47
CA MET A 1 3.45 -5.62 1.42
C MET A 1 2.76 -5.37 0.09
N PHE A 2 3.32 -4.50 -0.76
CA PHE A 2 2.74 -4.22 -2.08
C PHE A 2 3.80 -4.37 -3.17
N ARG A 3 3.34 -4.64 -4.40
CA ARG A 3 4.16 -4.70 -5.61
C ARG A 3 4.07 -3.36 -6.33
N THR A 4 5.19 -2.87 -6.83
CA THR A 4 5.23 -1.64 -7.62
C THR A 4 6.21 -1.76 -8.78
N ASP A 5 5.88 -1.09 -9.87
CA ASP A 5 6.78 -0.91 -11.00
C ASP A 5 7.80 0.21 -10.71
N PRO A 6 8.94 0.25 -11.42
CA PRO A 6 9.90 1.33 -11.28
C PRO A 6 9.25 2.70 -11.51
N GLY A 7 9.51 3.67 -10.62
CA GLY A 7 8.94 5.02 -10.75
C GLY A 7 9.04 5.87 -9.48
N THR A 8 8.47 7.06 -9.54
CA THR A 8 8.52 8.08 -8.46
C THR A 8 7.83 7.63 -7.16
N LYS A 9 6.77 6.81 -7.25
CA LYS A 9 6.12 6.19 -6.08
C LYS A 9 7.08 5.29 -5.29
N LEU A 10 7.94 4.56 -5.99
CA LEU A 10 8.98 3.75 -5.34
C LEU A 10 10.08 4.64 -4.75
N ALA A 11 10.45 5.74 -5.42
CA ALA A 11 11.41 6.68 -4.88
C ALA A 11 10.93 7.26 -3.54
N ALA A 12 9.67 7.72 -3.44
CA ALA A 12 9.11 8.22 -2.19
C ALA A 12 9.09 7.15 -1.08
N ALA A 13 8.70 5.90 -1.41
CA ALA A 13 8.67 4.81 -0.43
C ALA A 13 10.06 4.38 0.06
N VAL A 14 11.10 4.57 -0.75
CA VAL A 14 12.48 4.15 -0.43
C VAL A 14 13.35 5.29 0.12
N LEU A 15 13.06 6.55 -0.23
CA LEU A 15 13.84 7.73 0.18
C LEU A 15 13.51 8.22 1.59
N GLY A 16 12.75 7.45 2.37
CA GLY A 16 12.51 7.75 3.78
C GLY A 16 11.54 8.90 4.00
N THR A 17 10.80 9.36 3.00
CA THR A 17 9.61 10.17 3.25
C THR A 17 8.51 9.23 3.71
N GLY A 18 7.89 9.50 4.87
CA GLY A 18 6.77 8.67 5.35
C GLY A 18 5.70 8.51 4.27
N VAL A 19 5.12 7.32 4.15
CA VAL A 19 4.12 7.04 3.10
C VAL A 19 2.74 6.85 3.70
N ALA A 20 1.72 7.27 2.97
CA ALA A 20 0.34 6.85 3.18
C ALA A 20 -0.03 5.81 2.11
N TYR A 21 -0.64 4.71 2.54
CA TYR A 21 -1.17 3.65 1.69
C TYR A 21 -2.67 3.52 1.93
N GLU A 22 -3.47 3.61 0.88
CA GLU A 22 -4.92 3.56 0.97
C GLU A 22 -5.47 2.35 0.21
N VAL A 23 -6.53 1.76 0.78
CA VAL A 23 -7.40 0.78 0.12
C VAL A 23 -8.84 1.18 0.38
N ASP A 24 -9.66 1.21 -0.67
CA ASP A 24 -11.06 1.58 -0.61
C ASP A 24 -11.93 0.62 -1.43
N HIS A 25 -13.23 0.63 -1.15
CA HIS A 25 -14.23 -0.10 -1.91
C HIS A 25 -15.62 0.52 -1.75
N VAL A 26 -16.45 0.37 -2.78
CA VAL A 26 -17.85 0.75 -2.80
C VAL A 26 -18.68 -0.48 -3.14
N ASP A 27 -19.56 -0.86 -2.22
CA ASP A 27 -20.64 -1.81 -2.44
C ASP A 27 -21.89 -1.04 -2.90
N ALA A 28 -22.10 -1.02 -4.21
CA ALA A 28 -23.21 -0.32 -4.82
C ALA A 28 -24.58 -0.95 -4.50
N GLU A 29 -24.64 -2.28 -4.36
CA GLU A 29 -25.89 -2.99 -4.04
C GLU A 29 -26.29 -2.75 -2.57
N GLY A 30 -25.31 -2.75 -1.67
CA GLY A 30 -25.51 -2.48 -0.25
C GLY A 30 -25.58 -0.99 0.12
N GLY A 31 -25.29 -0.08 -0.82
CA GLY A 31 -25.26 1.36 -0.57
C GLY A 31 -24.22 1.76 0.49
N VAL A 32 -23.09 1.03 0.56
CA VAL A 32 -22.05 1.24 1.57
C VAL A 32 -20.70 1.38 0.90
N ALA A 33 -19.90 2.31 1.40
CA ALA A 33 -18.51 2.45 1.00
C ALA A 33 -17.61 2.52 2.23
N TRP A 34 -16.36 2.11 2.03
CA TRP A 34 -15.33 2.15 3.06
C TRP A 34 -13.97 2.51 2.48
N SER A 35 -13.11 3.06 3.33
CA SER A 35 -11.69 3.32 3.03
C SER A 35 -10.86 3.05 4.28
N VAL A 36 -9.66 2.51 4.06
CA VAL A 36 -8.63 2.29 5.08
C VAL A 36 -7.35 2.98 4.62
N VAL A 37 -6.82 3.84 5.47
CA VAL A 37 -5.55 4.53 5.26
C VAL A 37 -4.54 4.05 6.30
N VAL A 38 -3.37 3.63 5.82
CA VAL A 38 -2.20 3.24 6.61
C VAL A 38 -1.14 4.30 6.46
N LYS A 39 -0.70 4.91 7.55
CA LYS A 39 0.40 5.89 7.56
C LYS A 39 1.65 5.24 8.15
N THR A 40 2.79 5.60 7.58
CA THR A 40 4.10 5.29 8.14
C THR A 40 4.89 6.56 8.38
N LYS A 41 5.73 6.54 9.40
CA LYS A 41 6.74 7.56 9.62
C LYS A 41 7.85 7.42 8.56
N PRO A 42 8.55 8.52 8.29
CA PRO A 42 9.86 8.50 7.63
C PRO A 42 10.76 7.39 8.18
N ALA A 43 11.10 6.39 7.38
CA ALA A 43 12.15 5.46 7.77
C ALA A 43 13.49 6.21 7.76
N LYS A 44 14.19 6.26 8.90
CA LYS A 44 15.63 6.57 8.90
C LYS A 44 16.32 5.38 8.22
N VAL A 45 16.51 5.44 6.90
CA VAL A 45 17.13 4.36 6.13
C VAL A 45 18.55 4.13 6.68
N PRO A 46 18.86 3.00 7.34
CA PRO A 46 20.24 2.60 7.47
C PRO A 46 20.64 2.12 6.08
N HIS A 47 21.60 2.80 5.44
CA HIS A 47 22.19 2.31 4.21
C HIS A 47 22.59 0.83 4.38
N GLY A 48 21.96 -0.06 3.60
CA GLY A 48 22.50 -1.41 3.39
C GLY A 48 21.61 -2.62 3.66
N ARG A 49 20.38 -2.53 4.22
CA ARG A 49 19.52 -3.72 4.37
C ARG A 49 18.49 -3.84 3.26
N ARG A 50 18.89 -4.53 2.18
CA ARG A 50 17.97 -5.11 1.19
C ARG A 50 17.22 -6.26 1.88
N SER A 51 16.02 -6.00 2.37
CA SER A 51 15.15 -7.04 2.94
C SER A 51 14.79 -8.04 1.83
N ASP A 52 15.17 -9.32 2.00
CA ASP A 52 14.80 -10.40 1.08
C ASP A 52 13.27 -10.59 1.11
N PRO A 53 12.56 -10.32 -0.01
CA PRO A 53 11.10 -10.37 -0.05
C PRO A 53 10.53 -11.80 0.02
N ARG A 54 11.37 -12.85 -0.04
CA ARG A 54 10.92 -14.26 -0.06
C ARG A 54 10.55 -14.83 1.30
N ARG A 55 10.66 -14.05 2.39
CA ARG A 55 10.46 -14.55 3.76
C ARG A 55 9.01 -14.46 4.27
N GLY A 56 8.07 -13.97 3.47
CA GLY A 56 6.65 -13.92 3.81
C GLY A 56 5.81 -14.37 2.61
N SER A 57 4.79 -15.17 2.87
CA SER A 57 3.83 -15.75 1.93
C SER A 57 3.00 -14.70 1.18
N ALA A 58 3.63 -13.88 0.35
CA ALA A 58 2.93 -12.95 -0.53
C ALA A 58 2.41 -13.69 -1.77
N PRO A 59 1.14 -13.54 -2.15
CA PRO A 59 0.63 -14.09 -3.39
C PRO A 59 1.34 -13.42 -4.58
N VAL A 60 1.91 -14.24 -5.46
CA VAL A 60 2.55 -13.79 -6.70
C VAL A 60 1.50 -13.84 -7.82
N PRO A 61 1.16 -12.73 -8.49
CA PRO A 61 0.22 -12.75 -9.61
C PRO A 61 0.81 -13.50 -10.82
N VAL A 62 0.01 -14.32 -11.49
CA VAL A 62 0.40 -15.06 -12.70
C VAL A 62 0.46 -14.11 -13.89
N GLY A 63 1.65 -13.95 -14.50
CA GLY A 63 1.84 -13.18 -15.74
C GLY A 63 3.10 -12.27 -15.80
N ASP A 64 3.91 -12.23 -14.75
CA ASP A 64 4.98 -11.25 -14.59
C ASP A 64 6.28 -11.58 -15.34
N ARG A 65 6.58 -10.84 -16.42
CA ARG A 65 7.87 -10.88 -17.14
C ARG A 65 8.74 -9.62 -16.91
N GLY A 66 8.51 -8.84 -15.85
CA GLY A 66 9.24 -7.60 -15.55
C GLY A 66 10.05 -7.62 -14.24
N LYS A 67 10.95 -6.65 -14.06
CA LYS A 67 11.71 -6.43 -12.81
C LYS A 67 10.82 -5.74 -11.76
N HIS A 68 9.83 -6.45 -11.25
CA HIS A 68 8.95 -5.91 -10.20
C HIS A 68 9.70 -5.85 -8.87
N ARG A 69 9.38 -4.82 -8.07
CA ARG A 69 9.93 -4.65 -6.73
C ARG A 69 8.80 -4.79 -5.72
N TYR A 70 9.09 -5.48 -4.63
CA TYR A 70 8.20 -5.56 -3.49
C TYR A 70 8.65 -4.59 -2.41
N VAL A 71 7.69 -3.89 -1.82
CA VAL A 71 7.92 -2.96 -0.72
C VAL A 71 7.11 -3.43 0.48
N ALA A 72 7.82 -3.62 1.60
CA ALA A 72 7.21 -3.83 2.90
C ALA A 72 7.12 -2.47 3.61
N ILE A 73 5.93 -2.14 4.10
CA ILE A 73 5.68 -0.99 4.97
C ILE A 73 5.25 -1.51 6.33
N THR A 74 5.70 -0.85 7.39
CA THR A 74 5.26 -1.11 8.76
C THR A 74 4.28 0.00 9.13
N ALA A 75 3.06 -0.36 9.51
CA ALA A 75 2.03 0.61 9.87
C ALA A 75 2.39 1.28 11.21
N ASP A 76 2.42 2.61 11.23
CA ASP A 76 2.48 3.39 12.47
C ASP A 76 1.09 3.83 12.93
N GLU A 77 0.20 4.13 11.97
CA GLU A 77 -1.19 4.49 12.22
C GLU A 77 -2.07 3.85 11.14
N ILE A 78 -3.23 3.34 11.55
CA ILE A 78 -4.26 2.82 10.65
C ILE A 78 -5.56 3.54 11.02
N SER A 79 -6.21 4.13 10.02
CA SER A 79 -7.51 4.78 10.16
C SER A 79 -8.49 4.22 9.14
N ASP A 80 -9.69 3.87 9.56
CA ASP A 80 -10.78 3.43 8.69
C ASP A 80 -11.95 4.42 8.72
N ARG A 81 -12.73 4.41 7.64
CA ARG A 81 -14.01 5.12 7.54
C ARG A 81 -15.00 4.24 6.80
N ARG A 82 -16.25 4.23 7.27
CA ARG A 82 -17.39 3.59 6.61
C ARG A 82 -18.52 4.61 6.48
N PHE A 83 -19.16 4.66 5.32
CA PHE A 83 -20.23 5.62 5.02
C PHE A 83 -21.33 4.96 4.18
N HIS A 84 -22.56 5.43 4.40
CA HIS A 84 -23.69 5.10 3.52
C HIS A 84 -23.62 6.01 2.30
N VAL A 85 -23.70 5.42 1.11
CA VAL A 85 -23.69 6.14 -0.16
C VAL A 85 -25.14 6.49 -0.49
N LEU A 86 -25.44 7.78 -0.51
CA LEU A 86 -26.72 8.30 -1.02
C LEU A 86 -26.58 8.48 -2.53
N GLU A 87 -27.63 8.16 -3.29
CA GLU A 87 -27.68 8.54 -4.69
C GLU A 87 -27.67 10.09 -4.78
N PRO A 88 -26.86 10.67 -5.67
CA PRO A 88 -26.87 12.12 -5.88
C PRO A 88 -28.21 12.58 -6.48
N GLU A 89 -28.75 13.71 -5.99
CA GLU A 89 -29.93 14.39 -6.56
C GLU A 89 -29.69 14.97 -7.96
#